data_AF-A0A818LCG8-F1
#
_entry.id   AF-A0A818LCG8-F1
#
_cell.length_a   1.000
_cell.length_b   1.000
_cell.length_c   1.000
_cell.angle_alpha   90.00
_cell.angle_beta   90.00
_cell.angle_gamma   90.00
#
_symmetry.space_group_name_H-M   'P 1'
#
loop_
_entity.id
_entity.type
_entity.pdbx_description
1 polymer ?
#
loop_
_entity_poly.entity_id
_entity_poly.type
_entity_poly.pdbx_seq_one_letter_code
_entity_poly.pdbx_strand_id
1 'polypeptide(L)'
;MWAIPTFIAIIFGLLAYYNVKQFSHRTVPIVRRRLEVQLTVMILVEVIFNFFATSPTIILPIQMKLDFAPKIVMSDFEPALMGVVKTEFSAATHSSCYFHFTQAIYRNIQRLGLCTIYNHDDDVKHFCRQLKALPLLPEPVIEDTYDELVRDLSTNMSKTMKHLLEYFQEQWFAKVPVSQWCVHGLSMRTNNNAEGTHLFLFLLKTHTVIFLLAFHSRFNRRVLVHHPNIWSFIKFLQGEESRFYHMNIQFAAGLGARAKQAKTIVIQRRIDCLDKRYYDGLINVMEYLNGLSFTVPKRKK
;
A
#
# COMPACT_ATOMS: atom_id res chain seq x y z
N MET A 1 -21.67 -8.23 -1.68
CA MET A 1 -21.81 -7.06 -0.78
C MET A 1 -21.76 -5.71 -1.51
N TRP A 2 -20.96 -5.58 -2.58
CA TRP A 2 -20.72 -4.35 -3.35
C TRP A 2 -21.92 -3.71 -4.07
N ALA A 3 -23.01 -4.45 -4.29
CA ALA A 3 -24.20 -3.93 -5.00
C ALA A 3 -25.19 -3.19 -4.10
N ILE A 4 -25.13 -3.41 -2.77
CA ILE A 4 -26.10 -2.88 -1.82
C ILE A 4 -26.05 -1.35 -1.74
N PRO A 5 -24.87 -0.69 -1.62
CA PRO A 5 -24.80 0.77 -1.56
C PRO A 5 -25.31 1.43 -2.85
N THR A 6 -24.99 0.86 -4.01
CA THR A 6 -25.43 1.37 -5.31
C THR A 6 -26.93 1.22 -5.48
N PHE A 7 -27.49 0.08 -5.05
CA PHE A 7 -28.94 -0.16 -5.08
C PHE A 7 -29.70 0.79 -4.16
N ILE A 8 -29.20 1.02 -2.94
CA ILE A 8 -29.76 1.99 -1.99
C ILE A 8 -29.71 3.40 -2.59
N ALA A 9 -28.57 3.81 -3.17
CA ALA A 9 -28.41 5.11 -3.80
C ALA A 9 -29.37 5.31 -4.99
N ILE A 10 -29.59 4.29 -5.82
CA ILE A 10 -30.57 4.31 -6.92
C ILE A 10 -31.99 4.48 -6.37
N ILE A 11 -32.37 3.75 -5.31
CA ILE A 11 -33.69 3.88 -4.67
C ILE A 11 -33.89 5.30 -4.13
N PHE A 12 -32.93 5.85 -3.38
CA PHE A 12 -33.02 7.21 -2.85
C PHE A 12 -33.07 8.26 -3.96
N GLY A 13 -32.31 8.09 -5.05
CA GLY A 13 -32.38 8.96 -6.22
C GLY A 13 -33.75 8.93 -6.90
N LEU A 14 -34.35 7.74 -7.06
CA LEU A 14 -35.70 7.59 -7.61
C LEU A 14 -36.78 8.19 -6.70
N LEU A 15 -36.67 8.00 -5.39
CA LEU A 15 -37.57 8.59 -4.41
C LEU A 15 -37.47 10.13 -4.39
N ALA A 16 -36.26 10.67 -4.44
CA ALA A 16 -36.04 12.12 -4.51
C ALA A 16 -36.62 12.71 -5.81
N TYR A 17 -36.38 12.05 -6.95
CA TYR A 17 -36.97 12.45 -8.23
C TYR A 17 -38.50 12.39 -8.21
N TYR A 18 -39.08 11.32 -7.67
CA TYR A 18 -40.52 11.16 -7.56
C TYR A 18 -41.15 12.24 -6.66
N ASN A 19 -40.50 12.55 -5.53
CA ASN A 19 -40.93 13.58 -4.61
C ASN A 19 -40.94 14.97 -5.29
N VAL A 20 -39.92 15.28 -6.11
CA VAL A 20 -39.88 16.53 -6.88
C VAL A 20 -40.99 16.61 -7.95
N LYS A 21 -41.26 15.51 -8.64
CA LYS A 21 -42.30 15.45 -9.67
C LYS A 21 -43.70 15.68 -9.10
N GLN A 22 -43.94 15.30 -7.85
CA GLN A 22 -45.22 15.53 -7.17
C GLN A 22 -45.44 16.99 -6.69
N PHE A 23 -44.44 17.88 -6.77
CA PHE A 23 -44.60 19.28 -6.32
C PHE A 23 -45.58 20.09 -7.15
N SER A 24 -45.88 19.72 -8.40
CA SER A 24 -46.93 20.38 -9.19
C SER A 24 -48.33 20.24 -8.56
N HIS A 25 -48.50 19.25 -7.67
CA HIS A 25 -49.79 18.92 -7.06
C HIS A 25 -49.91 19.34 -5.59
N ARG A 26 -48.89 20.02 -5.02
CA ARG A 26 -48.89 20.45 -3.60
C ARG A 26 -48.55 21.93 -3.48
N THR A 27 -49.25 22.65 -2.61
CA THR A 27 -48.94 24.05 -2.28
C THR A 27 -47.75 24.10 -1.32
N VAL A 28 -46.54 24.31 -1.85
CA VAL A 28 -45.29 24.38 -1.09
C VAL A 28 -44.66 25.78 -1.23
N PRO A 29 -44.15 26.39 -0.14
CA PRO A 29 -43.47 27.68 -0.21
C PRO A 29 -42.32 27.70 -1.24
N ILE A 30 -42.19 28.79 -2.00
CA ILE A 30 -41.25 28.92 -3.12
C ILE A 30 -39.78 28.67 -2.70
N VAL A 31 -39.40 29.12 -1.50
CA VAL A 31 -38.04 28.93 -0.95
C VAL A 31 -37.75 27.43 -0.70
N ARG A 32 -38.71 26.72 -0.13
CA ARG A 32 -38.61 25.26 0.12
C ARG A 32 -38.55 24.48 -1.19
N ARG A 33 -39.32 24.90 -2.20
CA ARG A 33 -39.31 24.29 -3.54
C ARG A 33 -37.95 24.42 -4.23
N ARG A 34 -37.26 25.57 -4.13
CA ARG A 34 -35.91 25.75 -4.70
C ARG A 34 -34.88 24.86 -3.99
N LEU A 35 -34.96 24.75 -2.66
CA LEU A 35 -34.06 23.92 -1.87
C LEU A 35 -34.23 22.42 -2.19
N GLU A 36 -35.47 21.94 -2.30
CA GLU A 36 -35.77 20.53 -2.60
C GLU A 36 -35.37 20.14 -4.03
N VAL A 37 -35.50 21.07 -5.00
CA VAL A 37 -34.97 20.87 -6.36
C VAL A 37 -33.45 20.82 -6.36
N GLN A 38 -32.76 21.73 -5.65
CA GLN A 38 -31.30 21.73 -5.54
C GLN A 38 -30.77 20.45 -4.90
N LEU A 39 -31.38 20.00 -3.80
CA LEU A 39 -31.03 18.77 -3.11
C LEU A 39 -31.23 17.54 -4.01
N THR A 40 -32.31 17.51 -4.79
CA THR A 40 -32.60 16.39 -5.69
C THR A 40 -31.63 16.36 -6.89
N VAL A 41 -31.28 17.52 -7.44
CA VAL A 41 -30.26 17.61 -8.49
C VAL A 41 -28.91 17.14 -7.95
N MET A 42 -28.53 17.53 -6.73
CA MET A 42 -27.29 17.09 -6.08
C MET A 42 -27.27 15.55 -5.89
N ILE A 43 -28.32 14.98 -5.33
CA ILE A 43 -28.44 13.52 -5.12
C ILE A 43 -28.41 12.77 -6.45
N LEU A 44 -29.11 13.25 -7.48
CA LEU A 44 -29.15 12.58 -8.78
C LEU A 44 -27.77 12.60 -9.47
N VAL A 45 -27.06 13.72 -9.40
CA VAL A 45 -25.69 13.84 -9.92
C VAL A 45 -24.73 12.91 -9.17
N GLU A 46 -24.85 12.82 -7.84
CA GLU A 46 -24.05 11.92 -7.02
C GLU A 46 -24.34 10.45 -7.32
N VAL A 47 -25.59 10.06 -7.51
CA VAL A 47 -26.00 8.70 -7.91
C VAL A 47 -25.41 8.33 -9.27
N ILE A 48 -25.48 9.25 -10.25
CA ILE A 48 -24.91 9.05 -11.59
C ILE A 48 -23.39 8.88 -11.49
N PHE A 49 -22.70 9.74 -10.74
CA PHE A 49 -21.25 9.66 -10.56
C PHE A 49 -20.84 8.35 -9.88
N ASN A 50 -21.54 7.95 -8.82
CA ASN A 50 -21.28 6.70 -8.11
C ASN A 50 -21.56 5.48 -8.99
N PHE A 51 -22.58 5.50 -9.85
CA PHE A 51 -22.86 4.43 -10.81
C PHE A 51 -21.73 4.28 -11.83
N PHE A 52 -21.24 5.37 -12.43
CA PHE A 52 -20.12 5.31 -13.37
C PHE A 52 -18.78 4.99 -12.71
N ALA A 53 -18.59 5.35 -11.43
CA ALA A 53 -17.39 5.00 -10.68
C ALA A 53 -17.37 3.51 -10.24
N THR A 54 -18.52 2.92 -9.92
CA THR A 54 -18.63 1.55 -9.40
C THR A 54 -18.99 0.51 -10.46
N SER A 55 -19.62 0.90 -11.58
CA SER A 55 -19.98 -0.06 -12.63
C SER A 55 -18.77 -0.77 -13.25
N PRO A 56 -17.60 -0.13 -13.50
CA PRO A 56 -16.45 -0.86 -14.02
C PRO A 56 -15.91 -1.90 -13.04
N THR A 57 -15.95 -1.63 -11.73
CA THR A 57 -15.46 -2.56 -10.72
C THR A 57 -16.35 -3.79 -10.54
N ILE A 58 -17.63 -3.68 -10.88
CA ILE A 58 -18.60 -4.79 -10.85
C ILE A 58 -18.61 -5.56 -12.18
N ILE A 59 -18.55 -4.86 -13.31
CA ILE A 59 -18.72 -5.45 -14.65
C ILE A 59 -17.46 -6.20 -15.12
N LEU A 60 -16.25 -5.65 -14.89
CA LEU A 60 -14.99 -6.26 -15.33
C LEU A 60 -14.78 -7.67 -14.76
N PRO A 61 -14.97 -7.94 -13.45
CA PRO A 61 -14.80 -9.30 -12.91
C PRO A 61 -15.80 -10.31 -13.47
N ILE A 62 -17.06 -9.88 -13.70
CA ILE A 62 -18.16 -10.75 -14.17
C ILE A 62 -17.93 -11.14 -15.64
N GLN A 63 -17.55 -10.20 -16.51
CA GLN A 63 -17.32 -10.49 -17.93
C GLN A 63 -16.02 -11.26 -18.18
N MET A 64 -15.00 -11.08 -17.35
CA MET A 64 -13.67 -11.65 -17.63
C MET A 64 -13.46 -13.07 -17.09
N LYS A 65 -14.43 -13.69 -16.40
CA LYS A 65 -14.25 -15.00 -15.70
C LYS A 65 -12.87 -15.06 -15.00
N LEU A 66 -12.56 -14.00 -14.25
CA LEU A 66 -11.26 -13.91 -13.59
C LEU A 66 -11.32 -14.76 -12.31
N ASP A 67 -10.74 -15.97 -12.36
CA ASP A 67 -10.39 -16.73 -11.16
C ASP A 67 -9.22 -16.02 -10.45
N PHE A 68 -9.56 -14.95 -9.75
CA PHE A 68 -8.63 -14.12 -9.02
C PHE A 68 -8.35 -14.75 -7.66
N ALA A 69 -7.37 -15.66 -7.63
CA ALA A 69 -6.91 -16.33 -6.42
C ALA A 69 -5.42 -16.01 -6.18
N PRO A 70 -5.09 -14.80 -5.68
CA PRO A 70 -3.71 -14.46 -5.39
C PRO A 70 -3.18 -15.38 -4.29
N LYS A 71 -1.95 -15.88 -4.45
CA LYS A 71 -1.30 -16.67 -3.40
C LYS A 71 -0.80 -15.80 -2.24
N ILE A 72 -0.36 -14.59 -2.55
CA ILE A 72 0.16 -13.63 -1.58
C ILE A 72 -0.48 -12.27 -1.86
N VAL A 73 -0.98 -11.62 -0.82
CA VAL A 73 -1.48 -10.25 -0.88
C VAL A 73 -0.60 -9.37 0.00
N MET A 74 -0.07 -8.30 -0.59
CA MET A 74 0.74 -7.32 0.13
C MET A 74 -0.01 -6.02 0.39
N SER A 75 0.00 -5.55 1.64
CA SER A 75 -0.59 -4.28 2.04
C SER A 75 0.33 -3.47 2.96
N ASP A 76 -0.07 -2.26 3.31
CA ASP A 76 0.47 -1.59 4.49
C ASP A 76 -0.10 -2.20 5.79
N PHE A 77 0.19 -1.56 6.92
CA PHE A 77 -0.25 -1.98 8.26
C PHE A 77 -1.55 -1.29 8.69
N GLU A 78 -2.40 -0.86 7.74
CA GLU A 78 -3.70 -0.27 8.07
C GLU A 78 -4.69 -1.35 8.51
N PRO A 79 -5.22 -1.32 9.76
CA PRO A 79 -6.07 -2.40 10.29
C PRO A 79 -7.30 -2.70 9.43
N ALA A 80 -7.91 -1.66 8.84
CA ALA A 80 -9.05 -1.82 7.95
C ALA A 80 -8.68 -2.62 6.69
N LEU A 81 -7.54 -2.28 6.06
CA LEU A 81 -7.06 -2.98 4.87
C LEU A 81 -6.68 -4.43 5.18
N MET A 82 -6.02 -4.67 6.31
CA MET A 82 -5.70 -6.01 6.78
C MET A 82 -6.97 -6.86 6.98
N GLY A 83 -8.01 -6.27 7.58
CA GLY A 83 -9.31 -6.94 7.78
C GLY A 83 -9.98 -7.30 6.46
N VAL A 84 -9.96 -6.39 5.48
CA VAL A 84 -10.51 -6.64 4.14
C VAL A 84 -9.74 -7.74 3.43
N VAL A 85 -8.40 -7.71 3.46
CA VAL A 85 -7.59 -8.76 2.81
C VAL A 85 -7.88 -10.14 3.40
N LYS A 86 -7.98 -10.24 4.73
CA LYS A 86 -8.30 -11.51 5.40
C LYS A 86 -9.70 -12.02 5.07
N THR A 87 -10.65 -11.11 4.85
CA THR A 87 -12.05 -11.46 4.56
C THR A 87 -12.26 -11.85 3.09
N GLU A 88 -11.72 -11.04 2.17
CA GLU A 88 -11.91 -11.22 0.72
C GLU A 88 -10.93 -12.25 0.12
N PHE A 89 -9.75 -12.41 0.72
CA PHE A 89 -8.68 -13.31 0.25
C PHE A 89 -8.22 -14.28 1.35
N SER A 90 -9.17 -14.99 1.98
CA SER A 90 -8.90 -15.92 3.08
C SER A 90 -7.93 -17.06 2.71
N ALA A 91 -7.86 -17.44 1.43
CA ALA A 91 -6.92 -18.43 0.92
C ALA A 91 -5.52 -17.88 0.61
N ALA A 92 -5.35 -16.55 0.59
CA ALA A 92 -4.07 -15.91 0.31
C ALA A 92 -3.27 -15.69 1.60
N THR A 93 -1.96 -15.84 1.51
CA THR A 93 -1.06 -15.40 2.58
C THR A 93 -0.99 -13.87 2.56
N HIS A 94 -1.33 -13.25 3.68
CA HIS A 94 -1.19 -11.80 3.84
C HIS A 94 0.22 -11.48 4.35
N SER A 95 0.93 -10.63 3.61
CA SER A 95 2.25 -10.12 4.00
C SER A 95 2.21 -8.59 4.01
N SER A 96 2.81 -7.96 4.99
CA SER A 96 2.87 -6.51 5.09
C SER A 96 4.15 -5.97 4.45
N CYS A 97 4.04 -4.75 3.93
CA CYS A 97 5.10 -4.11 3.16
C CYS A 97 6.32 -3.74 4.02
N TYR A 98 7.49 -4.28 3.66
CA TYR A 98 8.77 -3.98 4.30
C TYR A 98 9.12 -2.48 4.32
N PHE A 99 8.73 -1.74 3.27
CA PHE A 99 8.95 -0.29 3.24
C PHE A 99 8.17 0.40 4.36
N HIS A 100 6.91 0.03 4.58
CA HIS A 100 6.10 0.61 5.65
C HIS A 100 6.61 0.21 7.03
N PHE A 101 7.10 -1.03 7.20
CA PHE A 101 7.75 -1.48 8.42
C PHE A 101 8.96 -0.60 8.77
N THR A 102 9.92 -0.47 7.84
CA THR A 102 11.13 0.34 8.05
C THR A 102 10.82 1.82 8.25
N GLN A 103 9.79 2.34 7.57
CA GLN A 103 9.32 3.71 7.70
C GLN A 103 8.66 3.96 9.07
N ALA A 104 7.89 3.00 9.59
CA ALA A 104 7.26 3.11 10.90
C ALA A 104 8.31 3.18 12.03
N ILE A 105 9.34 2.35 11.97
CA ILE A 105 10.49 2.43 12.89
C ILE A 105 11.16 3.79 12.80
N TYR A 106 11.44 4.28 11.58
CA TYR A 106 12.09 5.59 11.41
C TYR A 106 11.23 6.75 11.91
N ARG A 107 9.91 6.71 11.70
CA ARG A 107 8.98 7.70 12.26
C ARG A 107 8.97 7.67 13.79
N ASN A 108 9.10 6.49 14.41
CA ASN A 108 9.22 6.39 15.86
C ASN A 108 10.55 6.99 16.37
N ILE A 109 11.68 6.70 15.71
CA ILE A 109 12.98 7.35 15.97
C ILE A 109 12.85 8.88 15.91
N GLN A 110 12.15 9.42 14.91
CA GLN A 110 11.90 10.85 14.78
C GLN A 110 11.08 11.41 15.96
N ARG A 111 9.99 10.73 16.34
CA ARG A 111 9.11 11.15 17.44
C ARG A 111 9.83 11.17 18.80
N LEU A 112 10.76 10.23 19.00
CA LEU A 112 11.55 10.15 20.22
C LEU A 112 12.71 11.16 20.27
N GLY A 113 12.90 11.98 19.23
CA GLY A 113 14.03 12.93 19.16
C GLY A 113 15.39 12.27 18.91
N LEU A 114 15.42 11.00 18.49
CA LEU A 114 16.66 10.23 18.28
C LEU A 114 17.39 10.59 16.98
N CYS A 115 16.85 11.46 16.13
CA CYS A 115 17.42 11.79 14.82
C CYS A 115 18.89 12.22 14.89
N THR A 116 19.24 13.08 15.85
CA THR A 116 20.62 13.58 15.98
C THR A 116 21.56 12.43 16.33
N ILE A 117 21.22 11.62 17.33
CA ILE A 117 22.03 10.47 17.76
C ILE A 117 22.12 9.44 16.63
N TYR A 118 21.00 9.06 16.03
CA TYR A 118 20.94 8.14 14.87
C TYR A 118 21.82 8.58 13.69
N ASN A 119 22.07 9.89 13.52
CA ASN A 119 22.91 10.39 12.43
C ASN A 119 24.40 10.50 12.78
N HIS A 120 24.75 10.65 14.06
CA HIS A 120 26.12 10.94 14.52
C HIS A 120 26.76 9.78 15.31
N ASP A 121 25.97 8.85 15.81
CA ASP A 121 26.40 7.65 16.52
C ASP A 121 26.20 6.44 15.61
N ASP A 122 27.32 5.88 15.15
CA ASP A 122 27.31 4.76 14.21
C ASP A 122 26.80 3.46 14.86
N ASP A 123 26.96 3.28 16.17
CA ASP A 123 26.47 2.10 16.90
C ASP A 123 24.95 2.13 17.02
N VAL A 124 24.38 3.28 17.42
CA VAL A 124 22.92 3.49 17.47
C VAL A 124 22.30 3.34 16.08
N LYS A 125 22.97 3.86 15.06
CA LYS A 125 22.53 3.75 13.67
C LYS A 125 22.59 2.31 13.17
N HIS A 126 23.64 1.57 13.51
CA HIS A 126 23.79 0.15 13.18
C HIS A 126 22.71 -0.68 13.86
N PHE A 127 22.49 -0.47 15.16
CA PHE A 127 21.42 -1.09 15.94
C PHE A 127 20.03 -0.86 15.31
N CYS A 128 19.71 0.39 14.98
CA CYS A 128 18.45 0.73 14.31
C CYS A 128 18.33 0.08 12.91
N ARG A 129 19.44 -0.21 12.23
CA ARG A 129 19.45 -0.95 10.97
C ARG A 129 19.26 -2.45 11.19
N GLN A 130 19.79 -3.02 12.27
CA GLN A 130 19.53 -4.40 12.67
C GLN A 130 18.03 -4.59 12.97
N LEU A 131 17.40 -3.70 13.74
CA LEU A 131 15.94 -3.71 13.95
C LEU A 131 15.15 -3.68 12.64
N LYS A 132 15.59 -2.86 11.68
CA LYS A 132 14.98 -2.78 10.35
C LYS A 132 15.21 -4.03 9.50
N ALA A 133 16.24 -4.81 9.78
CA ALA A 133 16.63 -6.00 9.02
C ALA A 133 16.00 -7.29 9.55
N LEU A 134 15.44 -7.31 10.77
CA LEU A 134 14.75 -8.47 11.34
C LEU A 134 13.73 -9.15 10.40
N PRO A 135 12.88 -8.42 9.63
CA PRO A 135 11.95 -9.03 8.68
C PRO A 135 12.60 -9.88 7.58
N LEU A 136 13.90 -9.73 7.36
CA LEU A 136 14.65 -10.44 6.32
C LEU A 136 15.21 -11.77 6.83
N LEU A 137 15.16 -12.03 8.14
CA LEU A 137 15.55 -13.31 8.74
C LEU A 137 14.41 -14.34 8.63
N PRO A 138 14.72 -15.65 8.67
CA PRO A 138 13.72 -16.70 8.80
C PRO A 138 12.85 -16.47 10.05
N GLU A 139 11.54 -16.60 9.90
CA GLU A 139 10.57 -16.35 10.98
C GLU A 139 10.91 -17.04 12.32
N PRO A 140 11.32 -18.33 12.35
CA PRO A 140 11.55 -19.03 13.61
C PRO A 140 12.67 -18.46 14.47
N VAL A 141 13.62 -17.70 13.89
CA VAL A 141 14.78 -17.17 14.62
C VAL A 141 14.65 -15.71 14.99
N ILE A 142 13.58 -15.02 14.55
CA ILE A 142 13.43 -13.57 14.70
C ILE A 142 13.37 -13.15 16.16
N GLU A 143 12.56 -13.84 16.97
CA GLU A 143 12.34 -13.49 18.38
C GLU A 143 13.62 -13.71 19.21
N ASP A 144 14.24 -14.88 19.07
CA ASP A 144 15.52 -15.20 19.73
C ASP A 144 16.64 -14.22 19.34
N THR A 145 16.71 -13.85 18.06
CA THR A 145 17.72 -12.88 17.58
C THR A 145 17.45 -11.48 18.12
N TYR A 146 16.19 -11.09 18.26
CA TYR A 146 15.82 -9.82 18.88
C TYR A 146 16.24 -9.80 20.37
N ASP A 147 15.99 -10.88 21.10
CA ASP A 147 16.38 -10.98 22.51
C ASP A 147 17.89 -10.97 22.72
N GLU A 148 18.67 -11.62 21.84
CA GLU A 148 20.13 -11.48 21.80
C GLU A 148 20.57 -10.04 21.54
N LEU A 149 19.99 -9.38 20.53
CA LEU A 149 20.28 -7.99 20.19
C LEU A 149 20.00 -7.01 21.35
N VAL A 150 18.91 -7.21 22.09
CA VAL A 150 18.55 -6.37 23.25
C VAL A 150 19.48 -6.63 24.45
N ARG A 151 19.88 -7.89 24.68
CA ARG A 151 20.82 -8.25 25.75
C ARG A 151 22.17 -7.55 25.57
N ASP A 152 22.71 -7.52 24.36
CA ASP A 152 23.99 -6.86 24.06
C ASP A 152 23.97 -5.35 24.32
N LEU A 153 22.81 -4.70 24.15
CA LEU A 153 22.63 -3.26 24.36
C LEU A 153 22.48 -2.86 25.84
N SER A 154 22.19 -3.81 26.72
CA SER A 154 21.73 -3.57 28.10
C SER A 154 22.73 -2.85 29.01
N THR A 155 24.01 -2.78 28.65
CA THR A 155 25.07 -2.18 29.47
C THR A 155 25.16 -0.64 29.38
N ASN A 156 24.67 -0.01 28.30
CA ASN A 156 24.80 1.44 28.06
C ASN A 156 23.53 2.10 27.49
N MET A 157 22.35 1.53 27.79
CA MET A 157 21.10 1.91 27.13
C MET A 157 20.57 3.27 27.61
N SER A 158 20.51 4.25 26.70
CA SER A 158 19.83 5.53 26.99
C SER A 158 18.33 5.36 27.19
N LYS A 159 17.70 6.24 27.98
CA LYS A 159 16.24 6.26 28.19
C LYS A 159 15.46 6.26 26.88
N THR A 160 15.95 7.01 25.89
CA THR A 160 15.29 7.14 24.59
C THR A 160 15.39 5.85 23.77
N MET A 161 16.49 5.10 23.89
CA MET A 161 16.62 3.78 23.27
C MET A 161 15.66 2.76 23.91
N LYS A 162 15.48 2.82 25.24
CA LYS A 162 14.50 1.99 25.93
C LYS A 162 13.09 2.20 25.38
N HIS A 163 12.67 3.45 25.18
CA HIS A 163 11.36 3.76 24.59
C HIS A 163 11.20 3.27 23.14
N LEU A 164 12.28 3.22 22.36
CA LEU A 164 12.25 2.63 21.02
C LEU A 164 12.00 1.12 21.08
N LEU A 165 12.61 0.42 22.05
CA LEU A 165 12.42 -1.02 22.24
C LEU A 165 11.05 -1.37 22.81
N GLU A 166 10.54 -0.59 23.76
CA GLU A 166 9.17 -0.70 24.27
C GLU A 166 8.17 -0.56 23.12
N TYR A 167 8.35 0.44 22.25
CA TYR A 167 7.55 0.59 21.03
C TYR A 167 7.69 -0.62 20.11
N PHE A 168 8.90 -1.12 19.89
CA PHE A 168 9.16 -2.23 18.98
C PHE A 168 8.45 -3.50 19.47
N GLN A 169 8.57 -3.85 20.74
CA GLN A 169 7.89 -4.99 21.36
C GLN A 169 6.38 -4.86 21.27
N GLU A 170 5.84 -3.72 21.67
CA GLU A 170 4.39 -3.50 21.68
C GLU A 170 3.79 -3.56 20.26
N GLN A 171 4.44 -2.97 19.26
CA GLN A 171 3.89 -2.96 17.90
C GLN A 171 4.16 -4.26 17.13
N TRP A 172 5.39 -4.78 17.18
CA TRP A 172 5.84 -5.84 16.26
C TRP A 172 5.84 -7.25 16.86
N PHE A 173 5.70 -7.38 18.18
CA PHE A 173 5.54 -8.70 18.82
C PHE A 173 4.17 -8.87 19.48
N ALA A 174 3.59 -7.80 20.05
CA ALA A 174 2.28 -7.90 20.71
C ALA A 174 1.08 -7.64 19.77
N LYS A 175 1.14 -6.63 18.90
CA LYS A 175 -0.02 -6.23 18.06
C LYS A 175 -0.06 -6.87 16.68
N VAL A 176 1.11 -7.12 16.08
CA VAL A 176 1.21 -7.66 14.71
C VAL A 176 2.01 -8.96 14.76
N PRO A 177 1.47 -10.08 14.23
CA PRO A 177 2.18 -11.35 14.25
C PRO A 177 3.41 -11.32 13.34
N VAL A 178 4.46 -12.04 13.74
CA VAL A 178 5.76 -12.08 13.03
C VAL A 178 5.62 -12.52 11.58
N SER A 179 4.85 -13.59 11.32
CA SER A 179 4.51 -14.05 9.95
C SER A 179 3.98 -12.95 9.03
N GLN A 180 3.32 -11.92 9.57
CA GLN A 180 2.75 -10.86 8.75
C GLN A 180 3.80 -9.84 8.31
N TRP A 181 4.78 -9.49 9.16
CA TRP A 181 5.82 -8.53 8.80
C TRP A 181 7.12 -9.19 8.34
N CYS A 182 7.27 -10.50 8.52
CA CYS A 182 8.34 -11.29 7.93
C CYS A 182 8.24 -11.29 6.40
N VAL A 183 9.36 -11.02 5.73
CA VAL A 183 9.47 -10.96 4.26
C VAL A 183 10.64 -11.81 3.75
N HIS A 184 11.16 -12.70 4.58
CA HIS A 184 12.18 -13.67 4.20
C HIS A 184 11.67 -14.60 3.09
N GLY A 185 12.53 -14.93 2.13
CA GLY A 185 12.16 -15.76 0.98
C GLY A 185 11.18 -15.14 -0.02
N LEU A 186 10.60 -13.96 0.26
CA LEU A 186 9.66 -13.32 -0.67
C LEU A 186 10.40 -12.68 -1.85
N SER A 187 9.93 -12.98 -3.07
CA SER A 187 10.43 -12.37 -4.31
C SER A 187 10.10 -10.87 -4.41
N MET A 188 9.06 -10.43 -3.70
CA MET A 188 8.55 -9.07 -3.65
C MET A 188 8.31 -8.70 -2.19
N ARG A 189 9.05 -7.72 -1.67
CA ARG A 189 9.03 -7.31 -0.25
C ARG A 189 8.41 -5.94 -0.02
N THR A 190 8.30 -5.13 -1.07
CA THR A 190 7.76 -3.78 -0.99
C THR A 190 6.60 -3.61 -1.95
N ASN A 191 5.62 -2.83 -1.52
CA ASN A 191 4.55 -2.34 -2.38
C ASN A 191 5.06 -1.22 -3.32
N ASN A 192 6.35 -0.87 -3.32
CA ASN A 192 6.85 0.22 -4.18
C ASN A 192 6.96 -0.18 -5.66
N ASN A 193 6.91 -1.48 -5.95
CA ASN A 193 6.63 -1.90 -7.32
C ASN A 193 5.18 -1.55 -7.70
N ALA A 194 4.22 -1.49 -6.79
CA ALA A 194 2.88 -0.98 -7.11
C ALA A 194 2.86 0.53 -7.44
N GLU A 195 3.75 1.31 -6.83
CA GLU A 195 3.92 2.74 -7.14
C GLU A 195 4.80 2.97 -8.38
N GLY A 196 5.84 2.17 -8.60
CA GLY A 196 6.81 2.34 -9.70
C GLY A 196 6.53 1.52 -10.96
N THR A 197 5.85 0.37 -10.85
CA THR A 197 5.35 -0.42 -11.99
C THR A 197 3.88 -0.11 -12.25
N HIS A 198 3.66 1.14 -12.65
CA HIS A 198 2.42 1.68 -13.18
C HIS A 198 1.87 0.97 -14.44
N LEU A 199 2.50 -0.13 -14.92
CA LEU A 199 2.30 -0.68 -16.26
C LEU A 199 2.24 -2.21 -16.38
N PHE A 200 2.88 -2.97 -15.47
CA PHE A 200 2.99 -4.44 -15.63
C PHE A 200 1.77 -5.19 -15.05
N LEU A 201 1.09 -4.58 -14.09
CA LEU A 201 -0.06 -5.20 -13.40
C LEU A 201 -1.37 -5.15 -14.22
N PHE A 202 -1.34 -4.56 -15.41
CA PHE A 202 -2.44 -4.67 -16.36
C PHE A 202 -2.40 -6.01 -17.13
N LEU A 203 -1.21 -6.63 -17.24
CA LEU A 203 -1.00 -7.87 -18.01
C LEU A 203 -0.81 -9.10 -17.12
N LEU A 204 -0.35 -8.95 -15.88
CA LEU A 204 -0.52 -9.97 -14.86
C LEU A 204 -1.90 -9.80 -14.20
N LYS A 205 -2.79 -10.75 -14.47
CA LYS A 205 -4.18 -10.89 -13.99
C LYS A 205 -4.37 -10.91 -12.45
N THR A 206 -3.55 -10.21 -11.65
CA THR A 206 -3.44 -10.48 -10.21
C THR A 206 -3.55 -9.29 -9.25
N HIS A 207 -3.68 -8.00 -9.64
CA HIS A 207 -3.91 -6.95 -8.63
C HIS A 207 -4.72 -5.71 -9.08
N THR A 208 -6.05 -5.74 -8.96
CA THR A 208 -7.00 -4.64 -9.23
C THR A 208 -6.88 -3.45 -8.25
N VAL A 209 -6.49 -3.70 -6.99
CA VAL A 209 -6.38 -2.65 -5.95
C VAL A 209 -5.28 -1.64 -6.27
N ILE A 210 -4.20 -2.09 -6.91
CA ILE A 210 -3.03 -1.26 -7.24
C ILE A 210 -3.35 -0.26 -8.35
N PHE A 211 -4.17 -0.66 -9.32
CA PHE A 211 -4.64 0.21 -10.40
C PHE A 211 -5.47 1.38 -9.87
N LEU A 212 -6.38 1.10 -8.93
CA LEU A 212 -7.24 2.10 -8.31
C LEU A 212 -6.45 3.16 -7.54
N LEU A 213 -5.44 2.77 -6.76
CA LEU A 213 -4.60 3.71 -6.01
C LEU A 213 -3.80 4.64 -6.94
N ALA A 214 -3.23 4.10 -8.02
CA ALA A 214 -2.47 4.89 -8.99
C ALA A 214 -3.37 5.78 -9.86
N PHE A 215 -4.57 5.33 -10.21
CA PHE A 215 -5.59 6.15 -10.84
C PHE A 215 -6.01 7.29 -9.90
N HIS A 216 -6.32 6.97 -8.65
CA HIS A 216 -6.74 7.93 -7.62
C HIS A 216 -5.67 9.00 -7.36
N SER A 217 -4.40 8.63 -7.21
CA SER A 217 -3.30 9.61 -7.03
C SER A 217 -3.18 10.59 -8.21
N ARG A 218 -3.29 10.09 -9.45
CA ARG A 218 -3.17 10.93 -10.66
C ARG A 218 -4.41 11.77 -10.90
N PHE A 219 -5.59 11.21 -10.60
CA PHE A 219 -6.85 11.93 -10.57
C PHE A 219 -6.78 13.08 -9.56
N ASN A 220 -6.30 12.82 -8.34
CA ASN A 220 -6.15 13.86 -7.32
C ASN A 220 -5.18 14.96 -7.77
N ARG A 221 -4.07 14.59 -8.41
CA ARG A 221 -3.08 15.57 -8.88
C ARG A 221 -3.55 16.43 -10.06
N ARG A 222 -4.38 15.88 -10.97
CA ARG A 222 -4.78 16.54 -12.23
C ARG A 222 -6.18 17.13 -12.21
N VAL A 223 -7.07 16.56 -11.40
CA VAL A 223 -8.48 16.92 -11.32
C VAL A 223 -8.77 17.64 -10.00
N LEU A 224 -8.26 17.20 -8.85
CA LEU A 224 -8.44 17.89 -7.56
C LEU A 224 -7.43 19.03 -7.34
N VAL A 225 -7.38 19.97 -8.28
CA VAL A 225 -6.71 21.28 -8.11
C VAL A 225 -7.74 22.34 -7.69
N HIS A 226 -7.31 23.47 -7.15
CA HIS A 226 -8.21 24.59 -6.82
C HIS A 226 -9.02 24.99 -8.07
N HIS A 227 -10.35 24.81 -8.02
CA HIS A 227 -11.33 25.03 -9.10
C HIS A 227 -11.30 24.03 -10.27
N PRO A 228 -11.70 22.76 -10.02
CA PRO A 228 -11.89 21.79 -11.10
C PRO A 228 -13.04 22.20 -12.02
N ASN A 229 -12.84 22.05 -13.33
CA ASN A 229 -13.91 22.17 -14.32
C ASN A 229 -14.03 20.89 -15.15
N ILE A 230 -15.18 20.70 -15.79
CA ILE A 230 -15.49 19.49 -16.57
C ILE A 230 -14.48 19.22 -17.69
N TRP A 231 -13.86 20.26 -18.26
CA TRP A 231 -12.86 20.12 -19.31
C TRP A 231 -11.53 19.56 -18.78
N SER A 232 -11.13 19.92 -17.55
CA SER A 232 -9.97 19.31 -16.88
C SER A 232 -10.18 17.81 -16.65
N PHE A 233 -11.41 17.41 -16.31
CA PHE A 233 -11.79 16.01 -16.18
C PHE A 233 -11.77 15.26 -17.53
N ILE A 234 -12.36 15.82 -18.58
CA ILE A 234 -12.36 15.22 -19.93
C ILE A 234 -10.92 15.07 -20.45
N LYS A 235 -10.07 16.09 -20.30
CA LYS A 235 -8.66 16.01 -20.69
C LYS A 235 -7.89 14.96 -19.90
N PHE A 236 -8.23 14.76 -18.62
CA PHE A 236 -7.66 13.68 -17.83
C PHE A 236 -8.04 12.31 -18.42
N LEU A 237 -9.31 12.08 -18.74
CA LEU A 237 -9.78 10.81 -19.35
C LEU A 237 -9.14 10.54 -20.71
N GLN A 238 -9.07 11.55 -21.59
CA GLN A 238 -8.39 11.44 -22.90
C GLN A 238 -6.90 11.12 -22.74
N GLY A 239 -6.25 11.69 -21.72
CA GLY A 239 -4.88 11.39 -21.36
C GLY A 239 -4.69 9.96 -20.84
N GLU A 240 -5.66 9.43 -20.09
CA GLU A 240 -5.64 8.03 -19.63
C GLU A 240 -5.78 7.07 -20.80
N GLU A 241 -6.75 7.28 -21.68
CA GLU A 241 -6.98 6.49 -22.89
C GLU A 241 -5.74 6.47 -23.79
N SER A 242 -5.17 7.64 -24.08
CA SER A 242 -3.94 7.75 -24.89
C SER A 242 -2.77 7.00 -24.26
N ARG A 243 -2.64 7.06 -22.92
CA ARG A 243 -1.58 6.34 -22.19
C ARG A 243 -1.76 4.82 -22.32
N PHE A 244 -2.98 4.31 -22.22
CA PHE A 244 -3.27 2.89 -22.43
C PHE A 244 -2.98 2.46 -23.87
N TYR A 245 -3.36 3.28 -24.84
CA TYR A 245 -3.11 3.01 -26.26
C TYR A 245 -1.61 2.90 -26.58
N HIS A 246 -0.80 3.90 -26.19
CA HIS A 246 0.65 3.86 -26.39
C HIS A 246 1.33 2.70 -25.66
N MET A 247 0.81 2.34 -24.50
CA MET A 247 1.30 1.22 -23.71
C MET A 247 1.04 -0.12 -24.39
N ASN A 248 -0.18 -0.34 -24.91
CA ASN A 248 -0.49 -1.55 -25.67
C ASN A 248 0.40 -1.70 -26.90
N ILE A 249 0.70 -0.59 -27.60
CA ILE A 249 1.65 -0.59 -28.73
C ILE A 249 3.06 -0.99 -28.27
N GLN A 250 3.55 -0.41 -27.17
CA GLN A 250 4.86 -0.75 -26.62
C GLN A 250 4.96 -2.24 -26.25
N PHE A 251 3.94 -2.78 -25.58
CA PHE A 251 3.89 -4.20 -25.23
C PHE A 251 3.80 -5.11 -26.46
N ALA A 252 2.96 -4.76 -27.45
CA ALA A 252 2.89 -5.49 -28.72
C ALA A 252 4.22 -5.47 -29.47
N ALA A 253 5.01 -4.40 -29.31
CA ALA A 253 6.37 -4.27 -29.83
C ALA A 253 7.44 -4.99 -28.96
N GLY A 254 7.04 -5.73 -27.93
CA GLY A 254 7.94 -6.55 -27.11
C GLY A 254 8.60 -5.83 -25.93
N LEU A 255 8.23 -4.59 -25.61
CA LEU A 255 8.69 -3.94 -24.37
C LEU A 255 8.10 -4.66 -23.15
N GLY A 256 8.95 -5.37 -22.41
CA GLY A 256 8.61 -5.99 -21.13
C GLY A 256 8.57 -5.00 -19.96
N ALA A 257 8.39 -5.54 -18.74
CA ALA A 257 8.44 -4.74 -17.52
C ALA A 257 9.76 -3.95 -17.39
N ARG A 258 9.68 -2.73 -16.86
CA ARG A 258 10.85 -1.87 -16.62
C ARG A 258 11.90 -2.64 -15.80
N ALA A 259 13.15 -2.63 -16.27
CA ALA A 259 14.26 -3.27 -15.57
C ALA A 259 14.35 -2.79 -14.11
N LYS A 260 14.60 -3.72 -13.17
CA LYS A 260 14.84 -3.39 -11.76
C LYS A 260 16.01 -2.40 -11.68
N GLN A 261 15.90 -1.40 -10.80
CA GLN A 261 17.00 -0.46 -10.57
C GLN A 261 18.25 -1.22 -10.11
N ALA A 262 19.43 -0.81 -10.60
CA ALA A 262 20.71 -1.46 -10.27
C ALA A 262 20.92 -1.60 -8.75
N LYS A 263 20.51 -0.60 -7.97
CA LYS A 263 20.57 -0.65 -6.50
C LYS A 263 19.77 -1.83 -5.92
N THR A 264 18.55 -2.05 -6.40
CA THR A 264 17.68 -3.14 -5.95
C THR A 264 18.29 -4.50 -6.28
N ILE A 265 18.93 -4.62 -7.44
CA ILE A 265 19.62 -5.85 -7.86
C ILE A 265 20.79 -6.16 -6.92
N VAL A 266 21.61 -5.16 -6.59
CA VAL A 266 22.74 -5.33 -5.67
C VAL A 266 22.27 -5.74 -4.27
N ILE A 267 21.21 -5.10 -3.75
CA ILE A 267 20.63 -5.45 -2.46
C ILE A 267 20.11 -6.90 -2.47
N GLN A 268 19.37 -7.30 -3.52
CA GLN A 268 18.86 -8.66 -3.63
C GLN A 268 20.00 -9.69 -3.66
N ARG A 269 21.02 -9.48 -4.50
CA ARG A 269 22.19 -10.37 -4.57
C ARG A 269 22.88 -10.54 -3.23
N ARG A 270 22.95 -9.47 -2.43
CA ARG A 270 23.53 -9.54 -1.09
C ARG A 270 22.67 -10.40 -0.16
N ILE A 271 21.35 -10.20 -0.16
CA ILE A 271 20.43 -11.03 0.62
C ILE A 271 20.60 -12.49 0.21
N ASP A 272 20.54 -12.81 -1.08
CA ASP A 272 20.66 -14.19 -1.57
C ASP A 272 22.00 -14.84 -1.17
N CYS A 273 23.10 -14.07 -1.18
CA CYS A 273 24.42 -14.54 -0.74
C CYS A 273 24.46 -14.83 0.77
N LEU A 274 23.87 -13.95 1.58
CA LEU A 274 23.80 -14.10 3.02
C LEU A 274 22.89 -15.26 3.42
N ASP A 275 21.73 -15.39 2.79
CA ASP A 275 20.81 -16.52 2.96
C ASP A 275 21.57 -17.83 2.72
N LYS A 276 22.27 -17.93 1.59
CA LYS A 276 23.06 -19.13 1.27
C LYS A 276 24.11 -19.43 2.35
N ARG A 277 24.91 -18.43 2.75
CA ARG A 277 25.94 -18.62 3.78
C ARG A 277 25.35 -19.07 5.12
N TYR A 278 24.18 -18.55 5.49
CA TYR A 278 23.49 -18.92 6.71
C TYR A 278 23.00 -20.38 6.66
N TYR A 279 22.32 -20.78 5.58
CA TYR A 279 21.83 -22.15 5.41
C TYR A 279 22.97 -23.18 5.20
N ASP A 280 24.12 -22.76 4.66
CA ASP A 280 25.34 -23.58 4.56
C ASP A 280 26.09 -23.69 5.91
N GLY A 281 25.63 -23.01 6.97
CA GLY A 281 26.27 -23.02 8.30
C GLY A 281 27.58 -22.24 8.37
N LEU A 282 27.87 -21.39 7.39
CA LEU A 282 29.11 -20.60 7.31
C LEU A 282 29.09 -19.32 8.15
N ILE A 283 27.90 -18.87 8.56
CA ILE A 283 27.69 -17.71 9.42
C ILE A 283 26.58 -18.02 10.44
N ASN A 284 26.70 -17.45 11.64
CA ASN A 284 25.64 -17.51 12.64
C ASN A 284 24.53 -16.46 12.36
N VAL A 285 23.44 -16.50 13.14
CA VAL A 285 22.29 -15.63 12.94
C VAL A 285 22.60 -14.14 13.16
N MET A 286 23.49 -13.81 14.09
CA MET A 286 23.92 -12.44 14.35
C MET A 286 24.82 -11.89 13.24
N GLU A 287 25.73 -12.71 12.71
CA GLU A 287 26.53 -12.39 11.53
C GLU A 287 25.66 -12.19 10.28
N TYR A 288 24.61 -13.01 10.15
CA TYR A 288 23.62 -12.88 9.10
C TYR A 288 22.84 -11.55 9.22
N LEU A 289 22.31 -11.25 10.40
CA LEU A 289 21.61 -9.99 10.69
C LEU A 289 22.52 -8.77 10.44
N ASN A 290 23.78 -8.84 10.88
CA ASN A 290 24.78 -7.80 10.62
C ASN A 290 25.00 -7.60 9.12
N GLY A 291 25.16 -8.68 8.35
CA GLY A 291 25.28 -8.61 6.89
C GLY A 291 24.09 -7.91 6.22
N LEU A 292 22.89 -8.15 6.72
CA LEU A 292 21.65 -7.57 6.21
C LEU A 292 21.52 -6.07 6.55
N SER A 293 21.99 -5.64 7.73
CA SER A 293 21.84 -4.28 8.25
C SER A 293 22.73 -3.24 7.53
N PHE A 294 23.86 -3.67 6.95
CA PHE A 294 24.76 -2.75 6.24
C PHE A 294 24.08 -2.07 5.04
N THR A 295 24.46 -0.83 4.73
CA THR A 295 24.02 -0.15 3.50
C THR A 295 25.08 -0.27 2.41
N VAL A 296 24.66 -0.55 1.17
CA VAL A 296 25.55 -0.44 -0.01
C VAL A 296 26.04 1.02 -0.08
N PRO A 297 27.36 1.29 -0.03
CA PRO A 297 27.88 2.64 -0.16
C PRO A 297 27.41 3.26 -1.48
N LYS A 298 26.92 4.50 -1.46
CA LYS A 298 26.76 5.25 -2.72
C LYS A 298 28.15 5.42 -3.29
N ARG A 299 28.42 4.89 -4.50
CA ARG A 299 29.60 5.32 -5.26
C ARG A 299 29.52 6.84 -5.36
N LYS A 300 30.50 7.55 -4.77
CA LYS A 300 30.69 8.98 -5.03
C LYS A 300 30.89 9.08 -6.55
N LYS A 301 29.98 9.79 -7.22
CA LYS A 301 30.16 10.17 -8.62
C LYS A 301 31.21 11.27 -8.69
#